data_AF-D3D791-F1
#
_entry.id   AF-D3D791-F1
#
_cell.length_a   1.000
_cell.length_b   1.000
_cell.length_c   1.000
_cell.angle_alpha   90.00
_cell.angle_beta   90.00
_cell.angle_gamma   90.00
#
_symmetry.space_group_name_H-M   'P 1'
#
loop_
_entity.id
_entity.type
_entity.pdbx_description
1 polymer ?
#
loop_
_entity_poly.entity_id
_entity_poly.type
_entity_poly.pdbx_seq_one_letter_code
_entity_poly.pdbx_strand_id
1 'polypeptide(L)'
;MPPPGVTRCPQAVPSGRTAAAVEGATVVELFVPATHLVLLGAGALAEAIAAQARLLGWRATTVGVAATAVGAVERLGPSGGLVAFAHDAAVDDPVLIAALRAGVGYVGALGSRRTHALRLERLRAAGVDDGDLARIHGPVGLDLGARTVSEMALAISAEALAVLTRRTPTPLRDRAGPIHR
;
A
#
# COMPACT_ATOMS: atom_id res chain seq x y z
N MET A 1 23.52 13.04 -9.99
CA MET A 1 24.45 11.97 -10.39
C MET A 1 24.56 11.02 -9.20
N PRO A 2 24.27 9.71 -9.33
CA PRO A 2 24.42 8.78 -8.22
C PRO A 2 25.90 8.69 -7.80
N PRO A 3 26.20 8.40 -6.53
CA PRO A 3 27.59 8.26 -6.08
C PRO A 3 28.29 7.09 -6.80
N PRO A 4 29.61 7.18 -7.05
CA PRO A 4 30.37 6.09 -7.66
C PRO A 4 30.25 4.83 -6.80
N GLY A 5 29.85 3.70 -7.42
CA GLY A 5 29.65 2.41 -6.75
C GLY A 5 28.19 1.99 -6.53
N VAL A 6 27.20 2.82 -6.88
CA VAL A 6 25.78 2.40 -6.88
C VAL A 6 25.43 1.81 -8.24
N THR A 7 25.63 0.50 -8.41
CA THR A 7 25.08 -0.25 -9.54
C THR A 7 23.55 -0.21 -9.40
N ARG A 8 22.84 0.33 -10.41
CA ARG A 8 21.38 0.23 -10.45
C ARG A 8 21.01 -1.25 -10.46
N CYS A 9 20.14 -1.67 -9.54
CA CYS A 9 19.59 -3.01 -9.58
C CYS A 9 18.99 -3.26 -10.98
N PRO A 10 19.49 -4.25 -11.74
CA PRO A 10 19.18 -4.39 -13.16
C PRO A 10 17.70 -4.72 -13.39
N GLN A 11 16.99 -5.21 -12.37
CA GLN A 11 15.56 -5.52 -12.39
C GLN A 11 14.91 -5.17 -11.04
N ALA A 12 13.65 -4.72 -11.05
CA ALA A 12 12.88 -4.56 -9.83
C ALA A 12 12.60 -5.95 -9.23
N VAL A 13 13.14 -6.24 -8.03
CA VAL A 13 12.92 -7.52 -7.36
C VAL A 13 11.50 -7.52 -6.76
N PRO A 14 10.63 -8.48 -7.11
CA PRO A 14 9.29 -8.58 -6.52
C PRO A 14 9.34 -8.74 -4.99
N SER A 15 8.31 -8.24 -4.29
CA SER A 15 8.14 -8.46 -2.85
C SER A 15 8.20 -9.95 -2.48
N GLY A 16 8.87 -10.28 -1.38
CA GLY A 16 9.02 -11.66 -0.91
C GLY A 16 10.04 -12.48 -1.70
N ARG A 17 10.88 -11.86 -2.52
CA ARG A 17 11.97 -12.54 -3.23
C ARG A 17 13.33 -11.98 -2.81
N THR A 18 14.32 -12.86 -2.90
CA THR A 18 15.73 -12.50 -2.81
C THR A 18 16.31 -12.44 -4.22
N ALA A 19 17.20 -11.49 -4.48
CA ALA A 19 17.99 -11.46 -5.71
C ALA A 19 19.46 -11.24 -5.36
N ALA A 20 20.35 -11.83 -6.15
CA ALA A 20 21.79 -11.60 -6.04
C ALA A 20 22.34 -11.10 -7.37
N ALA A 21 23.24 -10.12 -7.31
CA ALA A 21 24.01 -9.65 -8.44
C ALA A 21 25.50 -9.71 -8.11
N VAL A 22 26.32 -10.11 -9.07
CA VAL A 22 27.78 -10.18 -8.93
C VAL A 22 28.40 -9.28 -9.99
N GLU A 23 29.24 -8.33 -9.57
CA GLU A 23 29.99 -7.44 -10.44
C GLU A 23 31.47 -7.43 -10.00
N GLY A 24 32.33 -8.10 -10.77
CA GLY A 24 33.74 -8.31 -10.41
C GLY A 24 33.87 -9.12 -9.10
N ALA A 25 34.42 -8.50 -8.07
CA ALA A 25 34.58 -9.09 -6.73
C ALA A 25 33.45 -8.71 -5.75
N THR A 26 32.45 -7.93 -6.20
CA THR A 26 31.34 -7.48 -5.35
C THR A 26 30.12 -8.36 -5.57
N VAL A 27 29.55 -8.87 -4.47
CA VAL A 27 28.26 -9.56 -4.45
C VAL A 27 27.26 -8.68 -3.71
N VAL A 28 26.13 -8.39 -4.34
CA VAL A 28 25.00 -7.69 -3.74
C VAL A 28 23.84 -8.67 -3.59
N GLU A 29 23.42 -8.92 -2.36
CA GLU A 29 22.21 -9.69 -2.05
C GLU A 29 21.09 -8.74 -1.58
N LEU A 30 19.96 -8.81 -2.27
CA LEU A 30 18.76 -7.99 -2.03
C LEU A 30 17.69 -8.88 -1.42
N PHE A 31 17.31 -8.59 -0.18
CA PHE A 31 16.18 -9.24 0.49
C PHE A 31 14.97 -8.31 0.45
N VAL A 32 13.92 -8.66 -0.30
CA VAL A 32 12.68 -7.88 -0.33
C VAL A 32 11.65 -8.56 0.57
N PRO A 33 11.20 -7.93 1.67
CA PRO A 33 10.20 -8.53 2.54
C PRO A 33 8.89 -8.77 1.79
N ALA A 34 8.13 -9.77 2.24
CA ALA A 34 6.76 -9.97 1.76
C ALA A 34 5.92 -8.73 2.07
N THR A 35 5.02 -8.36 1.14
CA THR A 35 4.09 -7.25 1.35
C THR A 35 3.32 -7.46 2.65
N HIS A 36 3.30 -6.43 3.50
CA HIS A 36 2.53 -6.44 4.74
C HIS A 36 1.49 -5.32 4.69
N LEU A 37 0.22 -5.69 4.84
CA LEU A 37 -0.89 -4.77 5.00
C LEU A 37 -1.26 -4.60 6.48
N VAL A 38 -1.30 -3.36 6.95
CA VAL A 38 -1.96 -2.99 8.21
C VAL A 38 -3.39 -2.57 7.89
N LEU A 39 -4.36 -3.22 8.52
CA LEU A 39 -5.78 -2.96 8.35
C LEU A 39 -6.28 -2.25 9.61
N LEU A 40 -6.57 -0.95 9.49
CA LEU A 40 -7.10 -0.15 10.58
C LEU A 40 -8.63 -0.21 10.55
N GLY A 41 -9.20 -0.96 11.48
CA GLY A 41 -10.63 -1.32 11.49
C GLY A 41 -10.81 -2.83 11.51
N ALA A 42 -12.01 -3.28 11.87
CA ALA A 42 -12.34 -4.70 12.03
C ALA A 42 -13.60 -5.09 11.23
N GLY A 43 -13.96 -6.36 11.30
CA GLY A 43 -15.16 -6.91 10.66
C GLY A 43 -14.91 -7.56 9.30
N ALA A 44 -16.00 -7.87 8.59
CA ALA A 44 -15.99 -8.72 7.41
C ALA A 44 -15.05 -8.24 6.30
N LEU A 45 -14.88 -6.92 6.13
CA LEU A 45 -13.95 -6.38 5.14
C LEU A 45 -12.49 -6.67 5.51
N ALA A 46 -12.12 -6.51 6.78
CA ALA A 46 -10.77 -6.83 7.26
C ALA A 46 -10.46 -8.31 7.08
N GLU A 47 -11.41 -9.18 7.41
CA GLU A 47 -11.30 -10.63 7.26
C GLU A 47 -11.15 -11.03 5.79
N ALA A 48 -11.94 -10.44 4.89
CA ALA A 48 -11.86 -10.70 3.45
C ALA A 48 -10.50 -10.25 2.87
N ILE A 49 -10.01 -9.07 3.24
CA ILE A 49 -8.69 -8.59 2.81
C ILE A 49 -7.58 -9.50 3.36
N ALA A 50 -7.66 -9.90 4.63
CA ALA A 50 -6.68 -10.81 5.23
C ALA A 50 -6.66 -12.19 4.55
N ALA A 51 -7.82 -12.73 4.19
CA ALA A 51 -7.92 -13.97 3.44
C ALA A 51 -7.28 -13.87 2.06
N GLN A 52 -7.51 -12.77 1.33
CA GLN A 52 -6.88 -12.51 0.04
C GLN A 52 -5.37 -12.28 0.15
N ALA A 53 -4.92 -11.52 1.15
CA ALA A 53 -3.51 -11.31 1.43
C ALA A 53 -2.79 -12.66 1.61
N ARG A 54 -3.39 -13.60 2.34
CA ARG A 54 -2.82 -14.95 2.52
C ARG A 54 -2.69 -15.71 1.19
N LEU A 55 -3.66 -15.60 0.28
CA LEU A 55 -3.60 -16.21 -1.05
C LEU A 55 -2.49 -15.59 -1.92
N LEU A 56 -2.21 -14.30 -1.74
CA LEU A 56 -1.15 -13.56 -2.44
C LEU A 56 0.25 -13.77 -1.84
N GLY A 57 0.38 -14.52 -0.74
CA GLY A 57 1.62 -14.66 0.02
C GLY A 57 2.00 -13.39 0.80
N TRP A 58 1.04 -12.49 1.02
CA TRP A 58 1.21 -11.28 1.81
C TRP A 58 0.89 -11.55 3.29
N ARG A 59 1.41 -10.69 4.15
CA ARG A 59 0.99 -10.62 5.55
C ARG A 59 -0.10 -9.57 5.71
N ALA A 60 -1.09 -9.83 6.55
CA ALA A 60 -2.05 -8.82 7.00
C ALA A 60 -2.06 -8.74 8.53
N THR A 61 -2.25 -7.55 9.08
CA THR A 61 -2.42 -7.35 10.53
C THR A 61 -3.54 -6.35 10.76
N THR A 62 -4.60 -6.83 11.40
CA THR A 62 -5.77 -6.02 11.77
C THR A 62 -5.52 -5.34 13.11
N VAL A 63 -5.78 -4.04 13.18
CA VAL A 63 -5.58 -3.23 14.37
C VAL A 63 -6.80 -2.34 14.58
N GLY A 64 -7.34 -2.32 15.81
CA GLY A 64 -8.49 -1.49 16.16
C GLY A 64 -8.16 -0.20 16.92
N VAL A 65 -6.90 -0.05 17.38
CA VAL A 65 -6.47 1.07 18.23
C VAL A 65 -5.42 1.91 17.49
N ALA A 66 -5.65 3.23 17.44
CA ALA A 66 -4.79 4.17 16.70
C ALA A 66 -3.30 4.07 17.11
N ALA A 67 -3.00 4.06 18.42
CA ALA A 67 -1.62 4.01 18.90
C ALA A 67 -0.87 2.74 18.42
N THR A 68 -1.53 1.58 18.47
CA THR A 68 -0.96 0.32 17.96
C THR A 68 -0.78 0.36 16.44
N ALA A 69 -1.71 0.98 15.72
CA ALA A 69 -1.65 1.08 14.27
C ALA A 69 -0.52 2.03 13.82
N VAL A 70 -0.32 3.17 14.51
CA VAL A 70 0.80 4.09 14.31
C VAL A 70 2.13 3.32 14.41
N GLY A 71 2.35 2.61 15.52
CA GLY A 71 3.58 1.85 15.68
C GLY A 71 3.75 0.74 14.61
N ALA A 72 2.65 0.17 14.11
CA ALA A 72 2.71 -0.81 13.03
C ALA A 72 3.11 -0.18 11.69
N VAL A 73 2.53 0.96 11.31
CA VAL A 73 2.81 1.62 10.02
C VAL A 73 4.21 2.22 9.97
N GLU A 74 4.76 2.68 11.09
CA GLU A 74 6.14 3.18 11.19
C GLU A 74 7.19 2.11 10.86
N ARG A 75 6.84 0.82 10.92
CA ARG A 75 7.73 -0.31 10.59
C ARG A 75 7.47 -0.91 9.20
N LEU A 76 6.45 -0.48 8.47
CA LEU A 76 6.08 -1.09 7.19
C LEU A 76 7.05 -0.74 6.05
N GLY A 77 7.52 0.51 6.01
CA GLY A 77 8.33 1.02 4.91
C GLY A 77 7.61 0.99 3.54
N PRO A 78 8.36 1.20 2.44
CA PRO A 78 7.79 1.43 1.10
C PRO A 78 7.22 0.18 0.41
N SER A 79 7.44 -1.01 0.97
CA SER A 79 6.88 -2.28 0.47
C SER A 79 5.59 -2.69 1.19
N GLY A 80 5.20 -1.96 2.24
CA GLY A 80 3.97 -2.21 2.99
C GLY A 80 2.82 -1.31 2.59
N GLY A 81 1.64 -1.61 3.12
CA GLY A 81 0.43 -0.81 2.89
C GLY A 81 -0.42 -0.63 4.15
N LEU A 82 -1.15 0.48 4.20
CA LEU A 82 -2.21 0.75 5.16
C LEU A 82 -3.55 0.75 4.42
N VAL A 83 -4.57 0.14 5.02
CA VAL A 83 -5.98 0.33 4.63
C VAL A 83 -6.74 0.82 5.86
N ALA A 84 -7.21 2.06 5.83
CA ALA A 84 -7.96 2.69 6.90
C ALA A 84 -9.47 2.66 6.64
N PHE A 85 -10.22 2.06 7.56
CA PHE A 85 -11.67 1.95 7.54
C PHE A 85 -12.25 1.83 8.96
N ALA A 86 -11.65 2.50 9.95
CA ALA A 86 -12.22 2.53 11.31
C ALA A 86 -13.51 3.36 11.38
N HIS A 87 -13.79 4.18 10.36
CA HIS A 87 -14.96 5.05 10.26
C HIS A 87 -15.03 6.16 11.32
N ASP A 88 -13.92 6.41 12.02
CA ASP A 88 -13.77 7.49 13.00
C ASP A 88 -12.52 8.30 12.65
N ALA A 89 -12.70 9.61 12.38
CA ALA A 89 -11.60 10.51 12.04
C ALA A 89 -10.57 10.64 13.17
N ALA A 90 -10.98 10.55 14.44
CA ALA A 90 -10.06 10.60 15.57
C ALA A 90 -9.14 9.37 15.63
N VAL A 91 -9.54 8.27 14.98
CA VAL A 91 -8.76 7.04 14.86
C VAL A 91 -7.97 7.00 13.53
N ASP A 92 -8.64 7.30 12.41
CA ASP A 92 -8.06 7.22 11.06
C ASP A 92 -6.97 8.29 10.84
N ASP A 93 -7.24 9.55 11.18
CA ASP A 93 -6.41 10.69 10.77
C ASP A 93 -4.97 10.60 11.36
N PRO A 94 -4.76 10.27 12.66
CA PRO A 94 -3.41 10.11 13.22
C PRO A 94 -2.60 8.98 12.54
N VAL A 95 -3.27 7.87 12.18
CA VAL A 95 -2.62 6.71 11.55
C VAL A 95 -2.27 7.01 10.09
N LEU A 96 -3.14 7.73 9.37
CA LEU A 96 -2.86 8.20 8.01
C LEU A 96 -1.64 9.13 7.99
N ILE A 97 -1.58 10.10 8.90
CA ILE A 97 -0.43 11.01 9.03
C ILE A 97 0.86 10.21 9.30
N ALA A 98 0.81 9.25 10.22
CA ALA A 98 1.97 8.40 10.53
C ALA A 98 2.42 7.57 9.31
N ALA A 99 1.49 6.97 8.58
CA ALA A 99 1.81 6.17 7.40
C ALA A 99 2.42 7.00 6.26
N LEU A 100 1.92 8.22 6.04
CA LEU A 100 2.49 9.14 5.05
C LEU A 100 3.93 9.53 5.41
N ARG A 101 4.15 9.95 6.66
CA ARG A 101 5.49 10.29 7.19
C ARG A 101 6.47 9.12 7.15
N ALA A 102 6.00 7.91 7.44
CA ALA A 102 6.80 6.70 7.40
C ALA A 102 7.14 6.22 5.97
N GLY A 103 6.63 6.88 4.94
CA GLY A 103 6.90 6.49 3.55
C GLY A 103 6.25 5.16 3.16
N VAL A 104 5.11 4.82 3.76
CA VAL A 104 4.36 3.59 3.42
C VAL A 104 4.02 3.58 1.92
N GLY A 105 4.21 2.43 1.28
CA GLY A 105 4.10 2.27 -0.17
C GLY A 105 2.68 2.42 -0.71
N TYR A 106 1.68 2.03 0.07
CA TYR A 106 0.27 2.16 -0.26
C TYR A 106 -0.52 2.68 0.94
N VAL A 107 -1.30 3.75 0.74
CA VAL A 107 -2.16 4.34 1.80
C VAL A 107 -3.59 4.41 1.26
N GLY A 108 -4.40 3.40 1.57
CA GLY A 108 -5.81 3.34 1.20
C GLY A 108 -6.71 3.83 2.33
N ALA A 109 -7.77 4.56 1.98
CA ALA A 109 -8.75 5.01 2.97
C ALA A 109 -10.18 4.86 2.43
N LEU A 110 -10.98 4.02 3.10
CA LEU A 110 -12.38 3.77 2.75
C LEU A 110 -13.22 5.02 2.98
N GLY A 111 -14.31 5.14 2.23
CA GLY A 111 -15.30 6.20 2.37
C GLY A 111 -15.78 6.71 1.02
N SER A 112 -16.95 7.35 1.01
CA SER A 112 -17.48 8.02 -0.19
C SER A 112 -16.53 9.13 -0.69
N ARG A 113 -16.72 9.60 -1.93
CA ARG A 113 -15.99 10.78 -2.45
C ARG A 113 -16.11 11.99 -1.51
N ARG A 114 -17.31 12.21 -0.95
CA ARG A 114 -17.56 13.26 0.04
C ARG A 114 -16.75 13.05 1.32
N THR A 115 -16.75 11.83 1.86
CA THR A 115 -15.98 11.47 3.06
C THR A 115 -14.47 11.68 2.84
N HIS A 116 -13.98 11.31 1.65
CA HIS A 116 -12.59 11.51 1.29
C HIS A 116 -12.22 12.99 1.16
N ALA A 117 -13.04 13.82 0.51
CA ALA A 117 -12.80 15.27 0.44
C ALA A 117 -12.69 15.90 1.83
N LEU A 118 -13.63 15.59 2.73
CA LEU A 118 -13.60 16.05 4.13
C LEU A 118 -12.36 15.55 4.88
N ARG A 119 -11.90 14.32 4.60
CA ARG A 119 -10.65 13.78 5.16
C ARG A 119 -9.45 14.61 4.70
N LEU A 120 -9.36 14.92 3.41
CA LEU A 120 -8.26 15.75 2.89
C LEU A 120 -8.26 17.14 3.53
N GLU A 121 -9.43 17.76 3.72
CA GLU A 121 -9.55 19.05 4.41
C GLU A 121 -9.02 18.99 5.85
N ARG A 122 -9.42 17.98 6.63
CA ARG A 122 -8.93 17.80 8.00
C ARG A 122 -7.43 17.56 8.06
N LEU A 123 -6.90 16.73 7.17
CA LEU A 123 -5.47 16.42 7.12
C LEU A 123 -4.64 17.64 6.67
N ARG A 124 -5.14 18.46 5.73
CA ARG A 124 -4.54 19.76 5.40
C ARG A 124 -4.49 20.68 6.61
N ALA A 125 -5.61 20.80 7.34
CA ALA A 125 -5.67 21.60 8.55
C ALA A 125 -4.71 21.11 9.65
N ALA A 126 -4.38 19.81 9.65
CA ALA A 126 -3.37 19.20 10.50
C ALA A 126 -1.92 19.35 9.98
N GLY A 127 -1.71 20.06 8.87
CA GLY A 127 -0.39 20.38 8.32
C GLY A 127 0.21 19.34 7.38
N VAL A 128 -0.59 18.42 6.83
CA VAL A 128 -0.13 17.51 5.77
C VAL A 128 -0.13 18.26 4.43
N ASP A 129 0.99 18.20 3.70
CA ASP A 129 1.12 18.85 2.41
C ASP A 129 0.37 18.13 1.29
N ASP A 130 0.09 18.83 0.19
CA ASP A 130 -0.67 18.28 -0.94
C ASP A 130 0.01 17.10 -1.64
N GLY A 131 1.34 17.01 -1.60
CA GLY A 131 2.09 15.90 -2.17
C GLY A 131 1.86 14.60 -1.39
N ASP A 132 1.89 14.69 -0.06
CA ASP A 132 1.55 13.56 0.79
C ASP A 132 0.07 13.20 0.73
N LEU A 133 -0.83 14.20 0.66
CA LEU A 133 -2.26 13.95 0.50
C LEU A 133 -2.61 13.22 -0.79
N ALA A 134 -1.90 13.50 -1.89
CA ALA A 134 -2.08 12.83 -3.16
C ALA A 134 -1.72 11.33 -3.13
N ARG A 135 -1.00 10.87 -2.09
CA ARG A 135 -0.68 9.44 -1.87
C ARG A 135 -1.82 8.68 -1.21
N ILE A 136 -2.87 9.35 -0.72
CA ILE A 136 -4.03 8.69 -0.13
C ILE A 136 -4.99 8.24 -1.24
N HIS A 137 -5.18 6.94 -1.36
CA HIS A 137 -6.14 6.33 -2.26
C HIS A 137 -7.54 6.32 -1.63
N GLY A 138 -8.37 7.29 -2.02
CA GLY A 138 -9.73 7.47 -1.50
C GLY A 138 -10.72 7.93 -2.59
N PRO A 139 -11.89 7.29 -2.74
CA PRO A 139 -12.29 6.00 -2.16
C PRO A 139 -11.29 4.90 -2.53
N VAL A 140 -10.94 4.06 -1.56
CA VAL A 140 -9.98 2.97 -1.74
C VAL A 140 -10.51 1.89 -2.69
N GLY A 141 -9.62 1.32 -3.51
CA GLY A 141 -9.90 0.21 -4.42
C GLY A 141 -10.18 0.62 -5.87
N LEU A 142 -9.97 -0.33 -6.78
CA LEU A 142 -10.24 -0.14 -8.20
C LEU A 142 -11.74 -0.20 -8.53
N ASP A 143 -12.14 0.50 -9.59
CA ASP A 143 -13.49 0.38 -10.14
C ASP A 143 -13.64 -0.94 -10.92
N LEU A 144 -13.98 -2.00 -10.19
CA LEU A 144 -14.26 -3.34 -10.71
C LEU A 144 -15.76 -3.66 -10.72
N GLY A 145 -16.62 -2.70 -10.39
CA GLY A 145 -18.06 -2.94 -10.20
C GLY A 145 -18.39 -3.75 -8.94
N ALA A 146 -17.58 -3.67 -7.89
CA ALA A 146 -17.75 -4.43 -6.65
C ALA A 146 -19.10 -4.13 -5.95
N ARG A 147 -19.80 -5.19 -5.52
CA ARG A 147 -21.11 -5.13 -4.83
C ARG A 147 -21.13 -5.90 -3.51
N THR A 148 -20.21 -6.85 -3.33
CA THR A 148 -20.07 -7.63 -2.10
C THR A 148 -18.80 -7.27 -1.33
N VAL A 149 -18.71 -7.67 -0.06
CA VAL A 149 -17.51 -7.46 0.76
C VAL A 149 -16.27 -8.11 0.15
N SER A 150 -16.40 -9.33 -0.37
CA SER A 150 -15.28 -10.03 -1.02
C SER A 150 -14.83 -9.34 -2.30
N GLU A 151 -15.76 -8.79 -3.08
CA GLU A 151 -15.44 -8.00 -4.28
C GLU A 151 -14.79 -6.66 -3.94
N MET A 152 -15.25 -5.98 -2.88
CA MET A 152 -14.60 -4.76 -2.39
C MET A 152 -13.18 -5.05 -1.90
N ALA A 153 -12.99 -6.13 -1.14
CA ALA A 153 -11.66 -6.57 -0.74
C ALA A 153 -10.76 -6.84 -1.96
N LEU A 154 -11.29 -7.47 -3.01
CA LEU A 154 -10.55 -7.72 -4.25
C LEU A 154 -10.14 -6.41 -4.93
N ALA A 155 -11.05 -5.44 -5.02
CA ALA A 155 -10.77 -4.12 -5.58
C ALA A 155 -9.65 -3.40 -4.82
N ILE A 156 -9.64 -3.49 -3.49
CA ILE A 156 -8.60 -2.91 -2.61
C ILE A 156 -7.26 -3.64 -2.80
N SER A 157 -7.26 -4.97 -2.72
CA SER A 157 -6.05 -5.78 -2.89
C SER A 157 -5.42 -5.58 -4.27
N ALA A 158 -6.24 -5.44 -5.32
CA ALA A 158 -5.78 -5.16 -6.68
C ALA A 158 -5.17 -3.76 -6.82
N GLU A 159 -5.78 -2.73 -6.20
CA GLU A 159 -5.20 -1.39 -6.16
C GLU A 159 -3.86 -1.39 -5.42
N ALA A 160 -3.80 -2.01 -4.24
CA ALA A 160 -2.58 -2.13 -3.44
C ALA A 160 -1.46 -2.79 -4.25
N LEU A 161 -1.74 -3.90 -4.93
CA LEU A 161 -0.77 -4.59 -5.80
C LEU A 161 -0.28 -3.66 -6.92
N ALA A 162 -1.20 -2.98 -7.60
CA ALA A 162 -0.87 -2.08 -8.70
C ALA A 162 0.04 -0.93 -8.23
N VAL A 163 -0.29 -0.29 -7.12
CA VAL A 163 0.48 0.81 -6.53
C VAL A 163 1.87 0.35 -6.08
N LEU A 164 1.94 -0.73 -5.31
CA LEU A 164 3.22 -1.27 -4.80
C LEU A 164 4.15 -1.74 -5.93
N THR A 165 3.59 -2.21 -7.04
CA THR A 165 4.36 -2.60 -8.24
C THR A 165 4.53 -1.46 -9.25
N ARG A 166 4.06 -0.25 -8.93
CA ARG A 166 4.09 0.96 -9.76
C ARG A 166 3.50 0.73 -11.16
N ARG A 167 2.34 0.08 -11.20
CA ARG A 167 1.57 -0.20 -12.41
C ARG A 167 0.24 0.53 -12.37
N THR A 168 -0.20 0.96 -13.54
CA THR A 168 -1.59 1.34 -13.77
C THR A 168 -2.38 0.08 -14.11
N PRO A 169 -3.48 -0.22 -13.42
CA PRO A 169 -4.30 -1.38 -13.72
C PRO A 169 -5.06 -1.15 -15.02
N THR A 170 -4.65 -1.86 -16.08
CA THR A 170 -5.28 -1.83 -17.40
C THR A 170 -5.40 -3.27 -17.92
N PRO A 171 -6.36 -3.58 -18.82
CA PRO A 171 -6.40 -4.91 -19.44
C PRO A 171 -5.10 -5.22 -20.18
N LEU A 172 -4.57 -6.43 -20.01
CA LEU A 172 -3.29 -6.82 -20.62
C LEU A 172 -3.32 -6.79 -22.16
N ARG A 173 -4.49 -7.09 -22.76
CA ARG A 173 -4.71 -7.01 -24.22
C ARG A 173 -4.49 -5.59 -24.78
N ASP A 174 -4.63 -4.56 -23.95
CA ASP A 174 -4.50 -3.17 -24.36
C ASP A 174 -3.06 -2.65 -24.13
N ARG A 175 -2.16 -3.50 -23.62
CA ARG A 175 -0.78 -3.14 -23.28
C ARG A 175 0.20 -3.57 -24.38
N ALA A 176 1.10 -2.67 -24.77
CA ALA A 176 2.17 -2.98 -25.71
C ALA A 176 3.41 -3.60 -25.02
N GLY A 177 4.11 -4.49 -25.72
CA GLY A 177 5.37 -5.11 -25.27
C GLY A 177 5.20 -6.36 -24.39
N PRO A 178 6.30 -6.87 -23.80
CA PRO A 178 6.27 -8.10 -23.00
C PRO A 178 5.43 -7.99 -21.72
N ILE A 179 4.74 -9.09 -21.37
CA ILE A 179 3.86 -9.19 -20.19
C ILE A 179 4.69 -9.28 -18.89
N HIS A 180 5.75 -10.08 -18.91
CA HIS A 180 6.66 -10.26 -17.78
C HIS A 180 7.89 -9.35 -17.98
N ARG A 181 8.19 -8.51 -16.98
CA ARG A 181 9.40 -7.67 -16.91
C ARG A 181 10.04 -7.82 -15.55
#